data_AF-A0A2T2UKY5-F1
#
_entry.id   AF-A0A2T2UKY5-F1
#
_cell.length_a   1.000
_cell.length_b   1.000
_cell.length_c   1.000
_cell.angle_alpha   90.00
_cell.angle_beta   90.00
_cell.angle_gamma   90.00
#
_symmetry.space_group_name_H-M   'P 1'
#
loop_
_entity.id
_entity.type
_entity.pdbx_description
1 polymer ?
#
loop_
_entity_poly.entity_id
_entity_poly.type
_entity_poly.pdbx_seq_one_letter_code
_entity_poly.pdbx_strand_id
1 'polypeptide(L)'
;MPKSSQRRSGLLVFENRNYVLLLIGVALIVTGFTAMYIENAYKGFVSLYVSPILIVGGYAEIIYALLWSPSEEEPAEDSQAIGQ
;
A
#
# COMPACT_ATOMS: atom_id res chain seq x y z
N MET A 1 -6.32 -41.50 -5.09
CA MET A 1 -7.06 -40.28 -4.70
C MET A 1 -6.17 -39.08 -4.98
N PRO A 2 -6.47 -38.19 -5.94
CA PRO A 2 -5.66 -36.98 -6.12
C PRO A 2 -5.96 -35.97 -5.00
N LYS A 3 -4.90 -35.56 -4.30
CA LYS A 3 -4.95 -34.53 -3.25
C LYS A 3 -5.43 -33.22 -3.87
N SER A 4 -6.51 -32.68 -3.29
CA SER A 4 -7.07 -31.38 -3.66
C SER A 4 -5.99 -30.31 -3.65
N SER A 5 -5.79 -29.69 -4.82
CA SER A 5 -5.00 -28.49 -5.02
C SER A 5 -5.33 -27.46 -3.95
N GLN A 6 -4.40 -27.26 -3.02
CA GLN A 6 -4.41 -26.13 -2.09
C GLN A 6 -4.42 -24.86 -2.94
N ARG A 7 -5.55 -24.13 -2.93
CA ARG A 7 -5.64 -22.80 -3.55
C ARG A 7 -4.57 -21.94 -2.90
N ARG A 8 -3.46 -21.69 -3.62
CA ARG A 8 -2.51 -20.64 -3.25
C ARG A 8 -3.32 -19.35 -3.14
N SER A 9 -3.46 -18.84 -1.92
CA SER A 9 -3.92 -17.48 -1.65
C SER A 9 -2.86 -16.44 -2.07
N GLY A 10 -2.10 -16.73 -3.12
CA GLY A 10 -0.98 -15.94 -3.63
C GLY A 10 -1.46 -14.80 -4.51
N LEU A 11 -2.40 -13.98 -4.01
CA LEU A 11 -2.80 -12.73 -4.66
C LEU A 11 -2.76 -11.53 -3.74
N LEU A 12 -2.54 -11.71 -2.44
CA LEU A 12 -2.29 -10.60 -1.56
C LEU A 12 -0.77 -10.41 -1.46
N VAL A 13 -0.23 -9.57 -2.35
CA VAL A 13 1.16 -9.08 -2.34
C VAL A 13 1.46 -8.23 -1.07
N PHE A 14 0.50 -8.13 -0.14
CA PHE A 14 0.55 -7.21 0.99
C PHE A 14 0.14 -7.89 2.28
N GLU A 15 1.00 -7.79 3.29
CA GLU A 15 0.65 -8.05 4.68
C GLU A 15 -0.44 -7.05 5.13
N ASN A 16 -1.33 -7.44 6.05
CA ASN A 16 -2.49 -6.62 6.47
C ASN A 16 -2.13 -5.17 6.83
N ARG A 17 -0.95 -4.94 7.41
CA ARG A 17 -0.48 -3.60 7.79
C ARG A 17 -0.19 -2.71 6.58
N ASN A 18 0.40 -3.29 5.53
CA ASN A 18 0.78 -2.55 4.35
C ASN A 18 -0.44 -2.11 3.53
N TYR A 19 -1.51 -2.90 3.59
CA TYR A 19 -2.80 -2.53 3.01
C TYR A 19 -3.46 -1.34 3.73
N VAL A 20 -3.26 -1.21 5.04
CA VAL A 20 -3.75 -0.04 5.80
C VAL A 20 -2.98 1.23 5.40
N LEU A 21 -1.64 1.15 5.25
CA LEU A 21 -0.82 2.27 4.77
C LEU A 21 -1.23 2.70 3.35
N LEU A 22 -1.46 1.73 2.47
CA LEU A 22 -2.00 1.99 1.13
C LEU A 22 -3.34 2.74 1.18
N LEU A 23 -4.27 2.31 2.05
CA LEU A 23 -5.57 2.94 2.20
C LEU A 23 -5.45 4.37 2.74
N ILE A 24 -4.53 4.61 3.69
CA ILE A 24 -4.23 5.96 4.20
C ILE A 24 -3.74 6.85 3.06
N GLY A 25 -2.80 6.38 2.24
CA GLY A 25 -2.30 7.14 1.09
C GLY A 25 -3.40 7.51 0.09
N VAL A 26 -4.30 6.56 -0.23
CA VAL A 26 -5.47 6.82 -1.08
C VAL A 26 -6.41 7.85 -0.44
N ALA A 27 -6.69 7.72 0.86
CA ALA A 27 -7.56 8.63 1.60
C ALA A 27 -7.00 10.07 1.63
N LEU A 28 -5.67 10.24 1.73
CA LEU A 28 -5.02 11.55 1.65
C LEU A 28 -5.25 12.21 0.28
N ILE A 29 -5.09 11.45 -0.81
CA ILE A 29 -5.32 11.96 -2.17
C ILE A 29 -6.78 12.38 -2.34
N VAL A 30 -7.72 11.52 -1.94
CA VAL A 30 -9.17 11.80 -2.03
C VAL A 30 -9.51 13.05 -1.20
N THR A 31 -8.96 13.18 0.01
CA THR A 31 -9.17 14.33 0.87
C THR A 31 -8.60 15.60 0.25
N GLY A 32 -7.41 15.56 -0.33
CA GLY A 32 -6.78 16.70 -1.01
C GLY A 32 -7.62 17.23 -2.17
N PHE A 33 -8.16 16.34 -3.01
CA PHE A 33 -9.06 16.72 -4.09
C PHE A 33 -10.46 17.14 -3.60
N THR A 34 -10.99 16.49 -2.57
CA THR A 34 -12.29 16.85 -1.99
C THR A 34 -12.24 18.22 -1.34
N ALA A 35 -11.15 18.56 -0.65
CA ALA A 35 -10.94 19.88 -0.08
C ALA A 35 -10.92 20.97 -1.16
N MET A 36 -10.24 20.71 -2.29
CA MET A 36 -10.24 21.59 -3.47
C MET A 36 -11.65 21.74 -4.06
N TYR A 37 -12.43 20.66 -4.09
CA TYR A 37 -13.82 20.69 -4.58
C TYR A 37 -14.73 21.55 -3.69
N ILE A 38 -14.63 21.41 -2.36
CA ILE A 38 -15.45 22.16 -1.42
C ILE A 38 -15.12 23.65 -1.43
N GLU A 39 -13.83 24.02 -1.58
CA GLU A 39 -13.41 25.42 -1.57
C GLU A 39 -14.01 26.22 -2.75
N ASN A 40 -14.42 25.55 -3.84
CA ASN A 40 -15.07 26.11 -5.04
C ASN A 40 -14.36 27.34 -5.66
N ALA A 41 -13.15 27.62 -5.20
CA ALA A 41 -12.27 28.71 -5.59
C ALA A 41 -10.89 28.10 -5.84
N TYR A 42 -10.56 27.90 -7.11
CA TYR A 42 -9.27 27.31 -7.52
C TYR A 42 -8.04 28.15 -7.10
N LYS A 43 -8.26 29.41 -6.69
CA LYS A 43 -7.24 30.32 -6.14
C LYS A 43 -7.28 30.40 -4.61
N GLY A 44 -8.09 29.57 -3.97
CA GLY A 44 -8.17 29.48 -2.54
C GLY A 44 -6.89 28.94 -1.93
N PHE A 45 -6.63 29.29 -0.68
CA PHE A 45 -5.41 28.91 0.02
C PHE A 45 -5.29 27.39 0.16
N VAL A 46 -6.41 26.70 0.36
CA VAL A 46 -6.42 25.24 0.51
C VAL A 46 -6.05 24.58 -0.82
N SER A 47 -6.68 24.98 -1.92
CA SER A 47 -6.41 24.47 -3.26
C SER A 47 -4.98 24.72 -3.74
N LEU A 48 -4.37 25.87 -3.39
CA LEU A 48 -3.04 26.25 -3.89
C LEU A 48 -1.88 25.71 -3.04
N TYR A 49 -2.08 25.48 -1.75
CA TYR A 49 -1.00 25.08 -0.84
C TYR A 49 -1.27 23.76 -0.13
N VAL A 50 -2.46 23.59 0.44
CA VAL A 50 -2.77 22.42 1.28
C VAL A 50 -3.03 21.18 0.43
N SER A 51 -3.87 21.30 -0.61
CA SER A 51 -4.22 20.19 -1.50
C SER A 51 -3.01 19.61 -2.24
N PRO A 52 -2.09 20.40 -2.84
CA PRO A 52 -0.91 19.85 -3.49
C PRO A 52 -0.01 19.07 -2.52
N ILE A 53 0.20 19.59 -1.30
CA ILE A 53 1.00 18.91 -0.27
C ILE A 53 0.33 17.59 0.15
N LEU A 54 -0.98 17.59 0.38
CA LEU A 54 -1.73 16.38 0.73
C LEU A 54 -1.66 15.31 -0.37
N ILE A 55 -1.82 15.71 -1.63
CA ILE A 55 -1.79 14.79 -2.77
C ILE A 55 -0.39 14.20 -2.94
N VAL A 56 0.67 15.02 -2.88
CA VAL A 56 2.06 14.55 -2.95
C VAL A 56 2.38 13.63 -1.77
N GLY A 57 1.96 13.99 -0.55
CA GLY A 57 2.10 13.15 0.63
C GLY A 57 1.39 11.81 0.48
N GLY A 58 0.17 11.81 -0.06
CA GLY A 58 -0.58 10.58 -0.34
C GLY A 58 0.11 9.68 -1.36
N TYR A 59 0.70 10.24 -2.42
CA TYR A 59 1.51 9.45 -3.36
C TYR A 59 2.79 8.91 -2.73
N ALA A 60 3.48 9.71 -1.91
CA ALA A 60 4.67 9.25 -1.20
C ALA A 60 4.34 8.10 -0.24
N GLU A 61 3.20 8.17 0.46
CA GLU A 61 2.70 7.11 1.34
C GLU A 61 2.38 5.83 0.56
N ILE A 62 1.70 5.94 -0.60
CA ILE A 62 1.44 4.78 -1.46
C ILE A 62 2.75 4.14 -1.92
N ILE A 63 3.71 4.94 -2.36
CA ILE A 63 5.03 4.44 -2.78
C ILE A 63 5.72 3.75 -1.60
N TYR A 64 5.71 4.35 -0.41
CA TYR A 64 6.29 3.77 0.79
C TYR A 64 5.62 2.43 1.13
N ALA A 65 4.29 2.37 1.12
CA ALA A 65 3.56 1.13 1.34
C ALA A 65 3.97 0.08 0.29
N LEU A 66 3.97 0.41 -1.00
CA LEU A 66 4.34 -0.54 -2.05
C LEU A 66 5.79 -1.04 -1.92
N LEU A 67 6.72 -0.17 -1.56
CA LEU A 67 8.14 -0.52 -1.41
C LEU A 67 8.42 -1.26 -0.10
N TRP A 68 7.66 -0.97 0.97
CA TRP A 68 7.72 -1.69 2.23
C TRP A 68 6.92 -3.00 2.14
N SER A 69 7.34 -3.86 1.22
CA SER A 69 7.00 -5.27 1.30
C SER A 69 8.02 -5.90 2.24
N PRO A 70 7.63 -6.59 3.33
CA PRO A 70 8.48 -7.64 3.84
C PRO A 70 8.55 -8.64 2.69
N SER A 71 9.60 -8.52 1.87
CA SER A 71 10.02 -9.61 1.00
C SER A 71 9.94 -10.84 1.87
N GLU A 72 9.17 -11.82 1.42
CA GLU A 72 9.20 -13.15 1.99
C GLU A 72 10.65 -13.43 2.32
N GLU A 73 10.98 -13.48 3.62
CA GLU A 73 12.13 -14.27 4.03
C GLU A 73 11.81 -15.61 3.38
N GLU A 74 12.46 -15.90 2.25
CA GLU A 74 12.51 -17.26 1.73
C GLU A 74 12.83 -18.07 2.98
N PRO A 75 11.96 -19.01 3.40
CA PRO A 75 12.38 -19.94 4.41
C PRO A 75 13.58 -20.62 3.78
N ALA A 76 14.76 -20.25 4.26
CA ALA A 76 15.98 -20.95 3.99
C ALA A 76 15.69 -22.37 4.47
N GLU A 77 15.23 -23.23 3.55
CA GLU A 77 15.35 -24.68 3.68
C GLU A 77 16.85 -24.98 3.57
N ASP A 78 17.59 -24.54 4.58
CA ASP A 78 18.95 -24.95 4.82
C ASP A 78 18.85 -26.32 5.49
N SER A 79 19.04 -27.34 4.66
CA SER A 79 20.09 -28.31 4.89
C SER A 79 20.12 -28.96 6.29
N GLN A 80 19.06 -29.65 6.73
CA GLN A 80 19.25 -30.75 7.70
C GLN A 80 18.33 -31.95 7.43
N ALA A 81 18.99 -33.10 7.27
CA ALA A 81 18.49 -34.47 7.44
C ALA A 81 17.91 -35.23 6.23
N ILE A 82 18.75 -35.54 5.22
CA ILE A 82 18.90 -36.95 4.74
C ILE A 82 20.37 -37.20 4.35
N GLY A 83 21.23 -37.13 5.34
CA GLY A 83 22.42 -37.98 5.39
C GLY A 83 22.20 -38.93 6.56
N GLN A 84 21.72 -40.13 6.26
CA GLN A 84 21.93 -41.44 6.90
C GLN A 84 21.07 -42.48 6.14
#